data_AF-A0A081B7C1-F1
#
_entry.id   AF-A0A081B7C1-F1
#
_cell.length_a   1.000
_cell.length_b   1.000
_cell.length_c   1.000
_cell.angle_alpha   90.00
_cell.angle_beta   90.00
_cell.angle_gamma   90.00
#
_symmetry.space_group_name_H-M   'P 1'
#
loop_
_entity.id
_entity.type
_entity.pdbx_description
1 polymer ?
#
loop_
_entity_poly.entity_id
_entity_poly.type
_entity_poly.pdbx_seq_one_letter_code
_entity_poly.pdbx_strand_id
1 'polypeptide(L)'
;MSRELMGSVDHIGETKTAAPQIKGFHHIAYRCRDAEETYKFYVDLLGLKPAAALSFDKTPSGEDKPFMHLFFEMGDGNFIAFFDAPSSASDETFNLKDGIDDYHFAFEVGTMDEVMTFKTLLEEAKVPAFGPIDHTFCHSLYFFDPNGLACEITTKDACHDVYMREEGGKAAQAIAEWSEKTKAIKQARMELFKAAD
;
A
#
# COMPACT_ATOMS: atom_id res chain seq x y z
N MET A 1 -24.26 4.55 -1.06
CA MET A 1 -23.45 5.44 -0.18
C MET A 1 -22.16 5.87 -0.90
N SER A 2 -22.23 6.31 -2.16
CA SER A 2 -21.15 5.99 -3.12
C SER A 2 -20.30 7.15 -3.66
N ARG A 3 -20.56 8.41 -3.31
CA ARG A 3 -19.66 9.54 -3.69
C ARG A 3 -19.55 10.63 -2.64
N GLU A 4 -20.54 10.82 -1.79
CA GLU A 4 -20.52 11.89 -0.78
C GLU A 4 -19.45 11.70 0.30
N LEU A 5 -19.07 10.44 0.60
CA LEU A 5 -17.95 10.12 1.48
C LEU A 5 -16.59 10.08 0.76
N MET A 6 -16.59 10.07 -0.57
CA MET A 6 -15.39 10.08 -1.41
C MET A 6 -15.25 11.49 -2.00
N GLY A 7 -14.55 12.39 -1.29
CA GLY A 7 -14.48 13.81 -1.64
C GLY A 7 -14.27 14.08 -3.14
N SER A 8 -15.02 15.02 -3.71
CA SER A 8 -14.82 15.48 -5.09
C SER A 8 -13.67 16.48 -5.18
N VAL A 9 -12.94 16.47 -6.30
CA VAL A 9 -11.85 17.41 -6.57
C VAL A 9 -12.30 18.69 -7.31
N ASP A 10 -13.55 18.73 -7.78
CA ASP A 10 -14.04 19.78 -8.70
C ASP A 10 -13.98 21.19 -8.08
N HIS A 11 -14.12 21.28 -6.76
CA HIS A 11 -14.13 22.53 -6.00
C HIS A 11 -12.79 22.86 -5.33
N ILE A 12 -11.77 21.99 -5.45
CA ILE A 12 -10.48 22.18 -4.74
C ILE A 12 -9.77 23.46 -5.20
N GLY A 13 -9.95 23.88 -6.46
CA GLY A 13 -9.41 25.14 -6.99
C GLY A 13 -9.91 26.41 -6.29
N GLU A 14 -11.00 26.33 -5.52
CA GLU A 14 -11.55 27.43 -4.73
C GLU A 14 -10.90 27.57 -3.34
N THR A 15 -10.05 26.60 -2.96
CA THR A 15 -9.38 26.57 -1.66
C THR A 15 -8.36 27.71 -1.54
N LYS A 16 -8.55 28.59 -0.56
CA LYS A 16 -7.64 29.74 -0.31
C LYS A 16 -6.58 29.45 0.76
N THR A 17 -6.81 28.43 1.58
CA THR A 17 -5.90 28.04 2.64
C THR A 17 -4.84 27.11 2.07
N ALA A 18 -3.57 27.48 2.18
CA ALA A 18 -2.47 26.59 1.81
C ALA A 18 -2.42 25.39 2.76
N ALA A 19 -2.25 24.19 2.21
CA ALA A 19 -2.00 23.01 3.01
C ALA A 19 -0.63 23.13 3.71
N PRO A 20 -0.53 22.78 5.00
CA PRO A 20 0.75 22.59 5.65
C PRO A 20 1.57 21.51 4.94
N GLN A 21 2.90 21.59 5.04
CA GLN A 21 3.79 20.59 4.45
C GLN A 21 3.64 19.23 5.16
N ILE A 22 3.26 18.20 4.41
CA ILE A 22 3.33 16.81 4.85
C ILE A 22 4.81 16.38 4.89
N LYS A 23 5.24 15.78 6.01
CA LYS A 23 6.64 15.38 6.21
C LYS A 23 6.96 13.98 5.68
N GLY A 24 5.96 13.12 5.60
CA GLY A 24 6.09 11.71 5.24
C GLY A 24 4.91 10.93 5.82
N PHE A 25 4.94 9.61 5.65
CA PHE A 25 4.03 8.73 6.40
C PHE A 25 4.43 8.72 7.86
N HIS A 26 3.46 8.86 8.77
CA HIS A 26 3.72 8.56 10.19
C HIS A 26 3.58 7.06 10.45
N HIS A 27 2.49 6.48 9.93
CA HIS A 27 2.33 5.05 9.77
C HIS A 27 1.31 4.76 8.67
N ILE A 28 1.27 3.51 8.22
CA ILE A 28 0.17 2.96 7.42
C ILE A 28 -0.46 1.79 8.17
N ALA A 29 -1.79 1.68 8.14
CA ALA A 29 -2.51 0.68 8.92
C ALA A 29 -3.44 -0.18 8.05
N TYR A 30 -3.35 -1.49 8.22
CA TYR A 30 -4.16 -2.49 7.52
C TYR A 30 -4.98 -3.34 8.48
N ARG A 31 -5.89 -4.16 7.94
CA ARG A 31 -6.55 -5.24 8.68
C ARG A 31 -5.66 -6.48 8.59
N CYS A 32 -5.60 -7.25 9.67
CA CYS A 32 -5.05 -8.61 9.62
C CYS A 32 -6.08 -9.65 10.06
N ARG A 33 -5.93 -10.87 9.53
CA ARG A 33 -6.75 -12.04 9.87
C ARG A 33 -6.43 -12.55 11.27
N ASP A 34 -5.14 -12.59 11.59
CA ASP A 34 -4.60 -13.12 12.84
C ASP A 34 -3.33 -12.35 13.23
N ALA A 35 -3.28 -11.88 14.47
CA ALA A 35 -2.15 -11.11 14.99
C ALA A 35 -0.84 -11.90 15.05
N GLU A 36 -0.87 -13.19 15.39
CA GLU A 36 0.32 -14.02 15.53
C GLU A 36 0.91 -14.39 14.16
N GLU A 37 0.08 -14.76 13.19
CA GLU A 37 0.48 -15.01 11.80
C GLU A 37 1.11 -13.75 11.18
N THR A 38 0.50 -12.59 11.41
CA THR A 38 1.02 -11.31 10.94
C THR A 38 2.36 -10.98 11.60
N TYR A 39 2.49 -11.21 12.91
CA TYR A 39 3.76 -11.03 13.61
C TYR A 39 4.86 -11.92 13.01
N LYS A 40 4.59 -13.22 12.81
CA LYS A 40 5.56 -14.15 12.22
C LYS A 40 6.02 -13.70 10.83
N PHE A 41 5.09 -13.20 10.02
CA PHE A 41 5.45 -12.74 8.68
C PHE A 41 6.31 -11.47 8.70
N TYR A 42 5.87 -10.42 9.40
CA TYR A 42 6.58 -9.13 9.33
C TYR A 42 7.83 -9.07 10.22
N VAL A 43 7.82 -9.75 11.37
CA VAL A 43 8.94 -9.75 12.31
C VAL A 43 9.88 -10.91 12.04
N ASP A 44 9.39 -12.15 12.08
CA ASP A 44 10.27 -13.32 12.02
C ASP A 44 10.80 -13.57 10.59
N LEU A 45 9.97 -13.35 9.56
CA LEU A 45 10.38 -13.51 8.16
C LEU A 45 10.98 -12.23 7.57
N LEU A 46 10.27 -11.09 7.60
CA LEU A 46 10.77 -9.86 6.97
C LEU A 46 11.76 -9.07 7.85
N GLY A 47 11.90 -9.40 9.14
CA GLY A 47 12.89 -8.80 10.02
C GLY A 47 12.55 -7.40 10.54
N LEU A 48 11.30 -6.95 10.44
CA LEU A 48 10.89 -5.66 11.00
C LEU A 48 10.94 -5.68 12.52
N LYS A 49 11.20 -4.53 13.13
CA LYS A 49 11.28 -4.41 14.58
C LYS A 49 9.87 -4.25 15.18
N PRO A 50 9.44 -5.09 16.13
CA PRO A 50 8.17 -4.89 16.82
C PRO A 50 8.24 -3.66 17.72
N ALA A 51 7.33 -2.70 17.50
CA ALA A 51 7.27 -1.45 18.24
C ALA A 51 6.20 -1.46 19.32
N ALA A 52 5.00 -1.98 19.01
CA ALA A 52 3.90 -2.08 19.96
C ALA A 52 2.88 -3.16 19.56
N ALA A 53 2.22 -3.74 20.55
CA ALA A 53 1.01 -4.56 20.40
C ALA A 53 0.01 -4.12 21.47
N LEU A 54 -1.04 -3.42 21.07
CA LEU A 54 -1.98 -2.77 21.97
C LEU A 54 -3.33 -3.48 21.91
N SER A 55 -3.76 -4.09 23.01
CA SER A 55 -5.06 -4.76 23.13
C SER A 55 -6.10 -3.85 23.75
N PHE A 56 -7.31 -3.88 23.20
CA PHE A 56 -8.45 -3.11 23.68
C PHE A 56 -9.68 -4.02 23.80
N ASP A 57 -10.39 -3.93 24.92
CA ASP A 57 -11.64 -4.69 25.12
C ASP A 57 -12.86 -4.05 24.43
N LYS A 58 -12.79 -2.74 24.18
CA LYS A 58 -13.88 -1.94 23.62
C LYS A 58 -13.41 -1.03 22.49
N THR A 59 -14.29 -0.76 21.53
CA THR A 59 -14.06 0.20 20.45
C THR A 59 -13.93 1.63 20.98
N PRO A 60 -13.41 2.61 20.19
CA PRO A 60 -13.46 4.02 20.54
C PRO A 60 -14.87 4.58 20.77
N SER A 61 -15.89 3.95 20.16
CA SER A 61 -17.31 4.24 20.39
C SER A 61 -17.87 3.58 21.67
N GLY A 62 -17.12 2.71 22.35
CA GLY A 62 -17.48 2.07 23.61
C GLY A 62 -18.15 0.69 23.50
N GLU A 63 -18.23 0.12 22.30
CA GLU A 63 -18.84 -1.20 22.05
C GLU A 63 -17.93 -2.34 22.53
N ASP A 64 -18.49 -3.41 23.09
CA ASP A 64 -17.78 -4.62 23.54
C ASP A 64 -17.33 -5.48 22.36
N LYS A 65 -16.41 -4.94 21.55
CA LYS A 65 -15.77 -5.60 20.41
C LYS A 65 -14.25 -5.49 20.60
N PRO A 66 -13.61 -6.55 21.11
CA PRO A 66 -12.18 -6.52 21.37
C PRO A 66 -11.40 -6.46 20.06
N PHE A 67 -10.27 -5.77 20.08
CA PHE A 67 -9.35 -5.68 18.95
C PHE A 67 -7.92 -5.42 19.43
N MET A 68 -6.95 -5.71 18.57
CA MET A 68 -5.54 -5.43 18.78
C MET A 68 -5.01 -4.50 17.69
N HIS A 69 -4.09 -3.63 18.04
CA HIS A 69 -3.32 -2.82 17.12
C HIS A 69 -1.83 -3.12 17.24
N LEU A 70 -1.26 -3.70 16.18
CA LEU A 70 0.15 -4.04 16.05
C LEU A 70 0.89 -2.92 15.31
N PHE A 71 2.13 -2.62 15.71
CA PHE A 71 3.02 -1.69 15.04
C PHE A 71 4.40 -2.32 14.85
N PHE A 72 4.90 -2.26 13.61
CA PHE A 72 6.23 -2.70 13.23
C PHE A 72 7.01 -1.50 12.66
N GLU A 73 8.16 -1.22 13.25
CA GLU A 73 9.04 -0.10 12.90
C GLU A 73 9.94 -0.47 11.71
N MET A 74 10.01 0.43 10.74
CA MET A 74 10.90 0.35 9.58
C MET A 74 12.21 1.12 9.83
N GLY A 75 13.18 0.97 8.95
CA GLY A 75 14.52 1.57 9.11
C GLY A 75 14.54 3.11 9.14
N ASP A 76 13.47 3.77 8.69
CA ASP A 76 13.30 5.23 8.71
C ASP A 76 12.59 5.75 9.98
N GLY A 77 12.22 4.86 10.91
CA GLY A 77 11.50 5.18 12.14
C GLY A 77 9.99 5.33 11.99
N ASN A 78 9.43 5.14 10.78
CA ASN A 78 8.00 5.08 10.55
C ASN A 78 7.47 3.65 10.74
N PHE A 79 6.15 3.47 10.72
CA PHE A 79 5.53 2.18 11.05
C PHE A 79 4.61 1.65 9.97
N ILE A 80 4.62 0.33 9.78
CA ILE A 80 3.46 -0.39 9.26
C ILE A 80 2.70 -0.99 10.45
N ALA A 81 1.38 -0.96 10.39
CA ALA A 81 0.53 -1.32 11.50
C ALA A 81 -0.65 -2.19 11.05
N PHE A 82 -1.15 -3.01 11.96
CA PHE A 82 -2.25 -3.93 11.68
C PHE A 82 -3.30 -3.88 12.78
N PHE A 83 -4.57 -3.97 12.36
CA PHE A 83 -5.71 -4.17 13.24
C PHE A 83 -6.20 -5.61 13.12
N ASP A 84 -6.06 -6.37 14.20
CA ASP A 84 -6.79 -7.61 14.40
C ASP A 84 -8.10 -7.26 15.13
N ALA A 85 -9.24 -7.43 14.48
CA ALA A 85 -10.55 -7.19 15.10
C ALA A 85 -11.50 -8.33 14.72
N PRO A 86 -11.56 -9.38 15.55
CA PRO A 86 -12.28 -10.61 15.22
C PRO A 86 -13.76 -10.39 14.92
N SER A 87 -14.40 -9.41 15.58
CA SER A 87 -15.84 -9.15 15.45
C SER A 87 -16.28 -8.68 14.06
N SER A 88 -15.35 -8.26 13.19
CA SER A 88 -15.64 -7.82 11.81
C SER A 88 -14.78 -8.54 10.77
N ALA A 89 -14.09 -9.62 11.15
CA ALA A 89 -13.31 -10.43 10.24
C ALA A 89 -14.23 -11.30 9.36
N SER A 90 -13.96 -11.35 8.06
CA SER A 90 -14.56 -12.29 7.11
C SER A 90 -13.51 -12.79 6.13
N ASP A 91 -13.69 -13.99 5.57
CA ASP A 91 -12.75 -14.52 4.58
C ASP A 91 -12.61 -13.58 3.36
N GLU A 92 -13.72 -12.96 2.94
CA GLU A 92 -13.71 -11.96 1.86
C GLU A 92 -12.79 -10.76 2.15
N THR A 93 -12.61 -10.39 3.42
CA THR A 93 -11.74 -9.27 3.83
C THR A 93 -10.27 -9.55 3.53
N PHE A 94 -9.88 -10.82 3.55
CA PHE A 94 -8.49 -11.29 3.47
C PHE A 94 -8.24 -12.19 2.26
N ASN A 95 -9.13 -12.16 1.27
CA ASN A 95 -8.81 -12.70 -0.03
C ASN A 95 -7.63 -11.91 -0.63
N LEU A 96 -6.85 -12.57 -1.49
CA LEU A 96 -5.95 -11.86 -2.39
C LEU A 96 -6.80 -10.81 -3.10
N LYS A 97 -6.56 -9.55 -2.78
CA LYS A 97 -7.29 -8.48 -3.44
C LYS A 97 -6.78 -8.39 -4.88
N ASP A 98 -7.65 -7.95 -5.78
CA ASP A 98 -7.36 -7.91 -7.20
C ASP A 98 -6.04 -7.17 -7.46
N GLY A 99 -5.13 -7.81 -8.20
CA GLY A 99 -3.91 -7.29 -8.84
C GLY A 99 -2.86 -6.56 -7.98
N ILE A 100 -1.58 -6.96 -8.09
CA ILE A 100 -0.43 -6.09 -7.73
C ILE A 100 -0.52 -4.73 -8.44
N ASP A 101 -1.13 -4.69 -9.62
CA ASP A 101 -1.33 -3.47 -10.41
C ASP A 101 -2.40 -2.52 -9.84
N ASP A 102 -3.34 -3.01 -9.02
CA ASP A 102 -4.42 -2.19 -8.46
C ASP A 102 -3.98 -1.50 -7.16
N TYR A 103 -3.21 -2.19 -6.31
CA TYR A 103 -2.47 -1.58 -5.22
C TYR A 103 -1.32 -2.47 -4.74
N HIS A 104 -0.28 -1.85 -4.19
CA HIS A 104 0.76 -2.49 -3.38
C HIS A 104 1.39 -1.42 -2.48
N PHE A 105 2.15 -1.85 -1.48
CA PHE A 105 3.08 -0.98 -0.75
C PHE A 105 4.49 -1.55 -0.82
N ALA A 106 5.45 -0.64 -1.00
CA ALA A 106 6.84 -0.99 -1.24
C ALA A 106 7.69 -0.70 -0.01
N PHE A 107 8.48 -1.69 0.39
CA PHE A 107 9.58 -1.56 1.34
C PHE A 107 10.87 -1.31 0.56
N GLU A 108 11.56 -0.21 0.87
CA GLU A 108 12.83 0.14 0.23
C GLU A 108 13.99 -0.59 0.92
N VAL A 109 14.85 -1.21 0.12
CA VAL A 109 16.16 -1.76 0.52
C VAL A 109 17.28 -1.05 -0.23
N GLY A 110 18.49 -1.07 0.33
CA GLY A 110 19.60 -0.25 -0.14
C GLY A 110 20.27 -0.77 -1.42
N THR A 111 20.18 -2.06 -1.73
CA THR A 111 20.87 -2.65 -2.90
C THR A 111 20.08 -3.74 -3.61
N MET A 112 20.49 -4.02 -4.86
CA MET A 112 19.96 -5.14 -5.64
C MET A 112 20.28 -6.51 -5.00
N ASP A 113 21.43 -6.65 -4.34
CA ASP A 113 21.79 -7.88 -3.64
C ASP A 113 20.86 -8.16 -2.45
N GLU A 114 20.39 -7.10 -1.77
CA GLU A 114 19.38 -7.22 -0.72
C GLU A 114 18.02 -7.64 -1.30
N VAL A 115 17.60 -7.10 -2.46
CA VAL A 115 16.39 -7.55 -3.16
C VAL A 115 16.48 -9.05 -3.48
N MET A 116 17.62 -9.51 -3.99
CA MET A 116 17.85 -10.92 -4.30
C MET A 116 17.90 -11.80 -3.03
N THR A 117 18.42 -11.27 -1.93
CA THR A 117 18.38 -11.94 -0.62
C THR A 117 16.94 -12.15 -0.14
N PHE A 118 16.09 -11.12 -0.24
CA PHE A 118 14.66 -11.24 0.06
C PHE A 118 13.96 -12.24 -0.87
N LYS A 119 14.32 -12.28 -2.15
CA LYS A 119 13.78 -13.29 -3.07
C LYS A 119 14.08 -14.71 -2.59
N THR A 120 15.34 -15.01 -2.25
CA THR A 120 15.72 -16.33 -1.71
C THR A 120 14.98 -16.63 -0.41
N LEU A 121 14.92 -15.67 0.51
CA LEU A 121 14.23 -15.81 1.80
C LEU A 121 12.74 -16.16 1.63
N LEU A 122 12.03 -15.46 0.73
CA LEU A 122 10.63 -15.72 0.41
C LEU A 122 10.44 -17.10 -0.24
N GLU A 123 11.34 -17.51 -1.14
CA GLU A 123 11.33 -18.83 -1.76
C GLU A 123 11.51 -19.96 -0.74
N GLU A 124 12.45 -19.81 0.21
CA GLU A 124 12.67 -20.76 1.30
C GLU A 124 11.46 -20.86 2.23
N ALA A 125 10.81 -19.72 2.50
CA ALA A 125 9.57 -19.65 3.27
C ALA A 125 8.32 -20.10 2.49
N LYS A 126 8.47 -20.47 1.20
CA LYS A 126 7.40 -20.88 0.29
C LYS A 126 6.34 -19.78 0.06
N VAL A 127 6.76 -18.52 0.13
CA VAL A 127 5.95 -17.36 -0.25
C VAL A 127 6.18 -17.11 -1.75
N PRO A 128 5.14 -17.23 -2.60
CA PRO A 128 5.29 -16.95 -4.02
C PRO A 128 5.70 -15.50 -4.25
N ALA A 129 6.80 -15.31 -4.96
CA ALA A 129 7.33 -13.99 -5.32
C ALA A 129 7.57 -13.90 -6.83
N PHE A 130 7.38 -12.71 -7.38
CA PHE A 130 7.53 -12.39 -8.80
C PHE A 130 8.50 -11.23 -8.99
N GLY A 131 9.40 -11.35 -9.96
CA GLY A 131 10.46 -10.39 -10.22
C GLY A 131 11.85 -10.90 -9.79
N PRO A 132 12.84 -10.00 -9.63
CA PRO A 132 12.70 -8.54 -9.71
C PRO A 132 12.36 -8.04 -11.12
N ILE A 133 11.49 -7.03 -11.21
CA ILE A 133 11.13 -6.31 -12.44
C ILE A 133 11.93 -5.01 -12.50
N ASP A 134 12.46 -4.70 -13.68
CA ASP A 134 13.13 -3.42 -13.96
C ASP A 134 12.10 -2.37 -14.41
N HIS A 135 11.93 -1.33 -13.59
CA HIS A 135 11.06 -0.17 -13.87
C HIS A 135 11.83 1.05 -14.38
N THR A 136 13.06 0.84 -14.88
CA THR A 136 14.03 1.87 -15.28
C THR A 136 14.62 2.66 -14.11
N PHE A 137 13.79 3.16 -13.20
CA PHE A 137 14.21 3.99 -12.06
C PHE A 137 14.30 3.21 -10.74
N CYS A 138 13.78 2.00 -10.68
CA CYS A 138 13.87 1.09 -9.54
C CYS A 138 13.74 -0.37 -10.00
N HIS A 139 14.09 -1.30 -9.10
CA HIS A 139 13.97 -2.74 -9.30
C HIS A 139 13.14 -3.35 -8.19
N SER A 140 12.09 -4.09 -8.56
CA SER A 140 11.01 -4.44 -7.63
C SER A 140 10.65 -5.91 -7.64
N LEU A 141 10.60 -6.52 -6.45
CA LEU A 141 10.16 -7.88 -6.19
C LEU A 141 8.78 -7.84 -5.54
N TYR A 142 7.80 -8.52 -6.12
CA TYR A 142 6.41 -8.51 -5.68
C TYR A 142 5.97 -9.83 -5.07
N PHE A 143 5.13 -9.79 -4.03
CA PHE A 143 4.60 -10.97 -3.34
C PHE A 143 3.34 -10.57 -2.57
N PHE A 144 2.70 -11.53 -1.89
CA PHE A 144 1.56 -11.27 -1.02
C PHE A 144 1.85 -11.70 0.41
N ASP A 145 1.34 -10.94 1.38
CA ASP A 145 1.34 -11.32 2.79
C ASP A 145 0.19 -12.29 3.12
N PRO A 146 0.15 -12.86 4.34
CA PRO A 146 -0.92 -13.78 4.76
C PRO A 146 -2.32 -13.14 4.83
N ASN A 147 -2.40 -11.81 4.82
CA ASN A 147 -3.65 -11.05 4.85
C ASN A 147 -4.18 -10.73 3.44
N GLY A 148 -3.52 -11.22 2.39
CA GLY A 148 -3.87 -10.98 0.99
C GLY A 148 -3.43 -9.60 0.48
N LEU A 149 -2.52 -8.92 1.18
CA LEU A 149 -1.99 -7.63 0.77
C LEU A 149 -0.84 -7.80 -0.22
N ALA A 150 -0.86 -7.03 -1.30
CA ALA A 150 0.25 -6.98 -2.23
C ALA A 150 1.41 -6.16 -1.63
N CYS A 151 2.56 -6.80 -1.55
CA CYS A 151 3.80 -6.24 -1.02
C CYS A 151 4.84 -6.14 -2.13
N GLU A 152 5.74 -5.17 -1.97
CA GLU A 152 6.89 -4.97 -2.83
C GLU A 152 8.15 -4.78 -1.99
N ILE A 153 9.26 -5.41 -2.39
CA ILE A 153 10.62 -5.06 -1.96
C ILE A 153 11.28 -4.37 -3.14
N THR A 154 11.70 -3.13 -2.98
CA THR A 154 12.26 -2.31 -4.06
C THR A 154 13.60 -1.70 -3.70
N THR A 155 14.44 -1.48 -4.69
CA THR A 155 15.64 -0.67 -4.56
C THR A 155 15.72 0.36 -5.68
N LYS A 156 16.22 1.55 -5.36
CA LYS A 156 16.37 2.65 -6.32
C LYS A 156 17.48 2.32 -7.31
N ASP A 157 17.24 2.59 -8.58
CA ASP A 157 18.32 2.67 -9.56
C ASP A 157 19.14 3.95 -9.34
N ALA A 158 20.38 3.98 -9.84
CA ALA A 158 21.24 5.16 -9.80
C ALA A 158 20.58 6.40 -10.44
N CYS A 159 19.70 6.22 -11.43
CA CYS A 159 18.99 7.32 -12.06
C CYS A 159 17.73 7.80 -11.33
N HIS A 160 17.30 7.15 -10.24
CA HIS A 160 16.00 7.34 -9.59
C HIS A 160 15.61 8.81 -9.38
N ASP A 161 16.43 9.56 -8.63
CA ASP A 161 16.08 10.93 -8.23
C ASP A 161 16.09 11.91 -9.40
N VAL A 162 16.97 11.67 -10.38
CA VAL A 162 17.01 12.46 -11.62
C VAL A 162 15.75 12.20 -12.43
N TYR A 163 15.41 10.92 -12.61
CA TYR A 163 14.23 10.48 -13.34
C TYR A 163 12.94 11.07 -12.73
N MET A 164 12.76 10.92 -11.41
CA MET A 164 11.58 11.44 -10.70
C MET A 164 11.43 12.95 -10.82
N ARG A 165 12.54 13.69 -10.72
CA ARG A 165 12.52 15.15 -10.87
C ARG A 165 12.17 15.59 -12.29
N GLU A 166 12.74 14.93 -13.30
CA GLU A 166 12.49 15.27 -14.71
C GLU A 166 11.05 14.95 -15.12
N GLU A 167 10.52 13.80 -14.72
CA GLU A 167 9.12 13.42 -14.98
C GLU A 167 8.15 14.27 -14.15
N GLY A 168 8.49 14.56 -12.89
CA GLY A 168 7.73 15.47 -12.04
C GLY A 168 7.58 16.87 -12.64
N GLY A 169 8.63 17.38 -13.29
CA GLY A 169 8.60 18.67 -13.99
C GLY A 169 7.64 18.70 -15.20
N LYS A 170 7.28 17.53 -15.75
CA LYS A 170 6.37 17.38 -16.90
C LYS A 170 4.98 16.88 -16.49
N ALA A 171 4.75 16.59 -15.21
CA ALA A 171 3.57 15.86 -14.74
C ALA A 171 2.24 16.47 -15.21
N ALA A 172 2.09 17.80 -15.14
CA ALA A 172 0.86 18.48 -15.56
C ALA A 172 0.57 18.26 -17.06
N GLN A 173 1.59 18.35 -17.92
CA GLN A 173 1.46 18.11 -19.35
C GLN A 173 1.12 16.63 -19.61
N ALA A 174 1.87 15.71 -19.00
CA ALA A 174 1.66 14.27 -19.16
C ALA A 174 0.24 13.84 -18.73
N ILE A 175 -0.28 14.39 -17.63
CA ILE A 175 -1.65 14.14 -17.16
C ILE A 175 -2.68 14.69 -18.16
N ALA A 176 -2.47 15.87 -18.72
CA ALA A 176 -3.37 16.46 -19.72
C ALA A 176 -3.42 15.62 -21.00
N GLU A 177 -2.26 15.20 -21.51
CA GLU A 177 -2.14 14.34 -22.68
C GLU A 177 -2.79 12.97 -22.44
N TRP A 178 -2.54 12.33 -21.29
CA TRP A 178 -3.18 11.08 -20.91
C TRP A 178 -4.70 11.21 -20.79
N SER A 179 -5.17 12.29 -20.18
CA SER A 179 -6.60 12.56 -19.99
C SER A 179 -7.30 12.70 -21.33
N GLU A 180 -6.73 13.45 -22.27
CA GLU A 180 -7.28 13.58 -23.61
C GLU A 180 -7.26 12.24 -24.36
N LYS A 181 -6.11 11.55 -24.37
CA LYS A 181 -5.93 10.23 -25.01
C LYS A 181 -6.95 9.20 -24.52
N THR A 182 -7.29 9.23 -23.23
CA THR A 182 -8.14 8.20 -22.59
C THR A 182 -9.59 8.62 -22.35
N LYS A 183 -9.96 9.85 -22.71
CA LYS A 183 -11.28 10.44 -22.42
C LYS A 183 -12.44 9.59 -22.92
N ALA A 184 -12.41 9.21 -24.19
CA ALA A 184 -13.47 8.40 -24.81
C ALA A 184 -13.59 6.99 -24.19
N ILE A 185 -12.44 6.36 -23.87
CA ILE A 185 -12.40 5.05 -23.22
C ILE A 185 -13.07 5.11 -21.84
N LYS A 186 -12.72 6.13 -21.04
CA LYS A 186 -13.27 6.35 -19.71
C LYS A 186 -14.78 6.61 -19.77
N GLN A 187 -15.24 7.47 -20.69
CA GLN A 187 -16.67 7.78 -20.87
C GLN A 187 -17.48 6.53 -21.22
N ALA A 188 -17.03 5.75 -22.22
CA ALA A 188 -17.70 4.52 -22.63
C ALA A 188 -17.77 3.49 -21.49
N ARG A 189 -16.69 3.33 -20.71
CA ARG A 189 -16.68 2.43 -19.54
C ARG A 189 -17.68 2.87 -18.48
N MET A 190 -17.75 4.16 -18.15
CA MET A 190 -18.69 4.67 -17.16
C MET A 190 -20.16 4.53 -17.60
N GLU A 191 -20.46 4.65 -18.89
CA GLU A 191 -21.81 4.43 -19.44
C GLU A 191 -22.23 2.96 -19.34
N LEU A 192 -21.33 2.01 -19.57
CA LEU A 192 -21.61 0.57 -19.39
C LEU A 192 -22.03 0.23 -17.96
N PHE A 193 -21.36 0.81 -16.95
CA PHE A 193 -21.73 0.56 -15.55
C PHE A 193 -23.07 1.19 -15.18
N LYS A 194 -23.41 2.36 -15.75
CA LYS A 194 -24.74 2.97 -15.55
C LYS A 194 -25.89 2.20 -16.21
N ALA A 195 -25.60 1.39 -17.23
CA ALA A 195 -26.59 0.58 -17.93
C ALA A 195 -26.76 -0.83 -17.30
N ALA A 196 -25.89 -1.19 -16.36
CA ALA A 196 -25.92 -2.46 -15.62
C ALA A 196 -26.62 -2.35 -14.25
N ASP A 197 -26.95 -1.13 -13.83
CA ASP A 197 -27.78 -0.78 -12.66
C ASP A 197 -29.23 -0.50 -13.09
#